data_AF-A0A1M3BE00-F1
#
_entry.id   AF-A0A1M3BE00-F1
#
_cell.length_a   1.000
_cell.length_b   1.000
_cell.length_c   1.000
_cell.angle_alpha   90.00
_cell.angle_beta   90.00
_cell.angle_gamma   90.00
#
_symmetry.space_group_name_H-M   'P 1'
#
loop_
_entity.id
_entity.type
_entity.pdbx_description
1 polymer ?
#
loop_
_entity_poly.entity_id
_entity_poly.type
_entity_poly.pdbx_seq_one_letter_code
_entity_poly.pdbx_strand_id
1 'polypeptide(L)'
;MNDRSVDIENPQAVSLTSFVGPFITLMTLTLLMRYPSSFTTYYTLVAIVGVGLSAYLQMNGFFISSLLLIILYGVHIFLGTHLIWYFGVIAAIALCFFVTALSYDEQETEEEEEKEPIQQTTIQQQLQATAERDDFAIINRVLEDNLRKRNDDFEVLLKKYQQIESISEKKIQVEKELLLAKTIECEELKAEIRGLEKRIDPANETKIIELIQKSQTLEQEVFNLQYRLNSALDDLKNKHLKQKELEEQISQLNLQNNASQELVSQLQHEQIIQKAFQGELSEQIDALVQEKGLLEKNIHHLETTLKTKDEQEQIWILERKDFYQKITSLEVIVEEKERANQEINVQLNELKVAHEKERKSLEYVINDLSKPKPLPVVRPKLVENRASAMYYQLKEQFEEKNRTLEETRRELFYTNEKLAEIFKDSQEKEFETMGCDPSLWQFVEENICLIDRLNEENKTLHHIIDQFSLSFPRS
;
A
#
# COMPACT_ATOMS: atom_id res chain seq x y z
N MET A 1 25.18 19.06 -26.35
CA MET A 1 26.16 19.09 -25.25
C MET A 1 25.34 19.04 -23.98
N ASN A 2 25.10 17.83 -23.47
CA ASN A 2 24.38 17.60 -22.23
C ASN A 2 25.43 17.26 -21.18
N ASP A 3 25.65 18.18 -20.25
CA ASP A 3 26.39 17.90 -19.02
C ASP A 3 25.55 16.94 -18.18
N ARG A 4 25.91 15.65 -18.25
CA ARG A 4 25.54 14.68 -17.23
C ARG A 4 26.50 14.89 -16.08
N SER A 5 26.07 15.63 -15.07
CA SER A 5 26.67 15.56 -13.74
C SER A 5 26.60 14.11 -13.28
N VAL A 6 27.77 13.50 -13.14
CA VAL A 6 27.92 12.19 -12.51
C VAL A 6 27.62 12.42 -11.04
N ASP A 7 26.43 12.02 -10.61
CA ASP A 7 26.08 11.96 -9.20
C ASP A 7 27.07 10.99 -8.54
N ILE A 8 27.85 11.53 -7.61
CA ILE A 8 28.76 10.76 -6.78
C ILE A 8 27.87 9.98 -5.83
N GLU A 9 27.64 8.70 -6.14
CA GLU A 9 26.95 7.76 -5.25
C GLU A 9 27.58 7.87 -3.87
N ASN A 10 26.74 8.21 -2.89
CA ASN A 10 27.09 8.18 -1.48
C ASN A 10 27.68 6.78 -1.19
N PRO A 11 28.86 6.67 -0.56
CA PRO A 11 29.39 5.37 -0.19
C PRO A 11 28.37 4.68 0.72
N GLN A 12 27.78 3.59 0.21
CA GLN A 12 26.80 2.76 0.89
C GLN A 12 27.23 2.56 2.34
N ALA A 13 26.34 2.89 3.27
CA ALA A 13 26.56 2.66 4.68
C ALA A 13 26.58 1.14 4.91
N VAL A 14 27.79 0.56 4.86
CA VAL A 14 27.99 -0.88 5.09
C VAL A 14 27.37 -1.24 6.43
N SER A 15 26.28 -2.01 6.40
CA SER A 15 25.55 -2.38 7.62
C SER A 15 26.47 -3.19 8.54
N LEU A 16 26.44 -2.90 9.84
CA LEU A 16 27.27 -3.57 10.85
C LEU A 16 27.08 -5.11 10.86
N THR A 17 25.94 -5.60 10.35
CA THR A 17 25.62 -7.03 10.22
C THR A 17 26.53 -7.75 9.23
N SER A 18 26.96 -7.09 8.15
CA SER A 18 27.88 -7.66 7.15
C SER A 18 29.26 -8.04 7.71
N PHE A 19 29.67 -7.46 8.85
CA PHE A 19 30.93 -7.76 9.52
C PHE A 19 30.88 -8.97 10.47
N VAL A 20 29.69 -9.45 10.82
CA VAL A 20 29.51 -10.53 11.81
C VAL A 20 30.07 -11.86 11.28
N GLY A 21 29.77 -12.21 10.03
CA GLY A 21 30.27 -13.45 9.40
C GLY A 21 31.81 -13.53 9.33
N PRO A 22 32.50 -12.52 8.77
CA PRO A 22 33.96 -12.45 8.74
C PRO A 22 34.60 -12.50 10.13
N PHE A 23 33.99 -11.86 11.13
CA PHE A 23 34.50 -11.87 12.50
C PHE A 23 34.44 -13.26 13.15
N ILE A 24 33.31 -13.97 13.02
CA ILE A 24 33.18 -15.36 13.51
C ILE A 24 34.16 -16.27 12.77
N THR A 25 34.36 -16.06 11.47
CA THR A 25 35.34 -16.81 10.67
C THR A 25 36.75 -16.63 11.21
N LEU A 26 37.14 -15.38 11.53
CA LEU A 26 38.46 -15.05 12.08
C LEU A 26 38.67 -15.66 13.47
N MET A 27 37.65 -15.65 14.33
CA MET A 27 37.69 -16.33 15.63
C MET A 27 37.85 -17.85 15.48
N THR A 28 37.10 -18.44 14.54
CA THR A 28 37.12 -19.89 14.28
C THR A 28 38.47 -20.32 13.70
N LEU A 29 39.06 -19.51 12.83
CA LEU A 29 40.40 -19.73 12.26
C LEU A 29 41.50 -19.60 13.32
N THR A 30 41.34 -18.67 14.27
CA THR A 30 42.24 -18.54 15.42
C THR A 30 42.18 -19.75 16.34
N LEU A 31 40.99 -20.30 16.58
CA LEU A 31 40.82 -21.54 17.34
C LEU A 31 41.41 -22.76 16.60
N LEU A 32 41.27 -22.81 15.28
CA LEU A 32 41.83 -23.87 14.45
C LEU A 32 43.37 -23.84 14.46
N MET A 33 43.98 -22.65 14.44
CA MET A 33 45.44 -22.48 14.56
C MET A 33 46.00 -22.93 15.92
N ARG A 34 45.18 -22.93 16.98
CA ARG A 34 45.59 -23.40 18.32
C ARG A 34 45.74 -24.92 18.40
N TYR A 35 45.06 -25.66 17.52
CA TYR A 35 45.11 -27.12 17.44
C TYR A 35 45.41 -27.57 16.01
N PRO A 36 46.65 -27.35 15.52
CA PRO A 36 46.97 -27.60 14.13
C PRO A 36 46.95 -29.09 13.81
N SER A 37 46.13 -29.49 12.84
CA SER A 37 46.28 -30.73 12.09
C SER A 37 46.77 -30.48 10.67
N SER A 38 47.15 -31.56 9.99
CA SER A 38 47.47 -31.55 8.55
C SER A 38 46.33 -31.02 7.67
N PHE A 39 45.10 -30.94 8.20
CA PHE A 39 43.93 -30.44 7.48
C PHE A 39 43.63 -28.95 7.73
N THR A 40 44.30 -28.33 8.72
CA THR A 40 44.09 -26.94 9.13
C THR A 40 44.21 -25.98 7.93
N THR A 41 45.27 -26.12 7.15
CA THR A 41 45.51 -25.27 5.97
C THR A 41 44.39 -25.37 4.94
N TYR A 42 43.82 -26.57 4.76
CA TYR A 42 42.70 -26.77 3.83
C TYR A 42 41.42 -26.13 4.36
N TYR A 43 41.08 -26.32 5.64
CA TYR A 43 39.91 -25.66 6.24
C TYR A 43 40.03 -24.14 6.23
N THR A 44 41.22 -23.58 6.47
CA THR A 44 41.51 -22.14 6.36
C THR A 44 41.26 -21.64 4.94
N LEU A 45 41.76 -22.35 3.92
CA LEU A 45 41.56 -21.96 2.52
C LEU A 45 40.08 -22.03 2.13
N VAL A 46 39.38 -23.08 2.53
CA VAL A 46 37.94 -23.25 2.29
C VAL A 46 37.12 -22.19 3.00
N ALA A 47 37.49 -21.80 4.23
CA ALA A 47 36.81 -20.73 4.95
C ALA A 47 36.95 -19.37 4.23
N ILE A 48 38.16 -19.02 3.76
CA ILE A 48 38.41 -17.76 3.05
C ILE A 48 37.67 -17.73 1.72
N VAL A 49 37.81 -18.78 0.90
CA VAL A 49 37.15 -18.88 -0.40
C VAL A 49 35.63 -18.96 -0.23
N GLY A 50 35.16 -19.68 0.77
CA GLY A 50 33.74 -19.86 1.04
C GLY A 50 33.05 -18.58 1.52
N VAL A 51 33.71 -17.75 2.34
CA VAL A 51 33.18 -16.42 2.69
C VAL A 51 33.10 -15.53 1.45
N GLY A 52 34.14 -15.52 0.61
CA GLY A 52 34.12 -14.75 -0.65
C GLY A 52 33.02 -15.20 -1.61
N LEU A 53 32.82 -16.52 -1.76
CA LEU A 53 31.74 -17.08 -2.57
C LEU A 53 30.37 -16.77 -1.98
N SER A 54 30.21 -16.82 -0.66
CA SER A 54 28.94 -16.51 0.02
C SER A 54 28.60 -15.02 -0.04
N ALA A 55 29.60 -14.15 -0.10
CA ALA A 55 29.38 -12.71 -0.32
C ALA A 55 29.03 -12.41 -1.80
N TYR A 56 29.66 -13.09 -2.76
CA TYR A 56 29.45 -12.82 -4.18
C TYR A 56 28.21 -13.50 -4.79
N LEU A 57 27.85 -14.69 -4.31
CA LEU A 57 26.75 -15.51 -4.84
C LEU A 57 25.62 -15.74 -3.81
N GLN A 58 25.64 -15.01 -2.69
CA GLN A 58 24.63 -15.08 -1.62
C GLN A 58 24.32 -16.53 -1.19
N MET A 59 23.04 -16.90 -1.15
CA MET A 59 22.57 -18.23 -0.75
C MET A 59 23.10 -19.35 -1.65
N ASN A 60 23.29 -19.10 -2.94
CA ASN A 60 23.93 -20.07 -3.84
C ASN A 60 25.40 -20.29 -3.48
N GLY A 61 26.10 -19.22 -3.10
CA GLY A 61 27.46 -19.26 -2.58
C GLY A 61 27.58 -20.07 -1.28
N PHE A 62 26.60 -19.94 -0.39
CA PHE A 62 26.50 -20.73 0.85
C PHE A 62 26.40 -22.24 0.57
N PHE A 63 25.53 -22.67 -0.35
CA PHE A 63 25.36 -24.10 -0.65
C PHE A 63 26.62 -24.71 -1.27
N ILE A 64 27.27 -24.00 -2.19
CA ILE A 64 28.52 -24.44 -2.83
C ILE A 64 29.64 -24.56 -1.78
N SER A 65 29.77 -23.56 -0.91
CA SER A 65 30.81 -23.52 0.12
C SER A 65 30.61 -24.58 1.20
N SER A 66 29.35 -24.82 1.59
CA SER A 66 28.98 -25.87 2.56
C SER A 66 29.20 -27.28 2.00
N LEU A 67 28.89 -27.51 0.72
CA LEU A 67 29.16 -28.79 0.06
C LEU A 67 30.67 -29.10 0.06
N LEU A 68 31.49 -28.10 -0.27
CA LEU A 68 32.95 -28.26 -0.29
C LEU A 68 33.51 -28.55 1.11
N LEU A 69 32.93 -27.92 2.14
CA LEU A 69 33.27 -28.17 3.55
C LEU A 69 32.89 -29.59 4.00
N ILE A 70 31.73 -30.10 3.57
CA ILE A 70 31.27 -31.47 3.86
C ILE A 70 32.18 -32.51 3.19
N ILE A 71 32.59 -32.27 1.93
CA ILE A 71 33.55 -33.15 1.23
C ILE A 71 34.87 -33.22 1.99
N LEU A 72 35.40 -32.07 2.42
CA LEU A 72 36.63 -32.00 3.20
C LEU A 72 36.50 -32.72 4.55
N TYR A 73 35.34 -32.60 5.21
CA TYR A 73 35.04 -33.34 6.44
C TYR A 73 35.00 -34.85 6.21
N GLY A 74 34.36 -35.32 5.14
CA GLY A 74 34.31 -36.74 4.79
C GLY A 74 35.69 -37.35 4.60
N VAL A 75 36.60 -36.61 3.93
CA VAL A 75 38.01 -37.00 3.82
C VAL A 75 38.67 -37.02 5.19
N HIS A 76 38.39 -36.04 6.05
CA HIS A 76 38.98 -35.97 7.40
C HIS A 76 38.53 -37.12 8.32
N ILE A 77 37.25 -37.51 8.28
CA ILE A 77 36.70 -38.64 9.05
C ILE A 77 37.46 -39.93 8.74
N PHE A 78 37.80 -40.15 7.47
CA PHE A 78 38.53 -41.33 7.02
C PHE A 78 39.93 -41.45 7.65
N LEU A 79 40.53 -40.35 8.08
CA LEU A 79 41.85 -40.33 8.74
C LEU A 79 41.79 -40.44 10.29
N GLY A 80 40.59 -40.54 10.87
CA GLY A 80 40.41 -41.12 12.22
C GLY A 80 40.75 -40.25 13.43
N THR A 81 40.77 -38.92 13.33
CA THR A 81 41.11 -38.05 14.48
C THR A 81 39.95 -37.15 14.94
N HIS A 82 39.75 -37.06 16.27
CA HIS A 82 38.92 -36.07 17.00
C HIS A 82 37.63 -35.57 16.31
N LEU A 83 36.76 -36.50 15.90
CA LEU A 83 35.53 -36.23 15.14
C LEU A 83 34.66 -35.10 15.71
N ILE A 84 34.48 -35.07 17.04
CA ILE A 84 33.60 -34.10 17.70
C ILE A 84 34.14 -32.66 17.61
N TRP A 85 35.46 -32.49 17.74
CA TRP A 85 36.09 -31.17 17.66
C TRP A 85 35.95 -30.58 16.25
N TYR A 86 36.28 -31.39 15.23
CA TYR A 86 36.20 -30.94 13.83
C TYR A 86 34.76 -30.70 13.39
N PHE A 87 33.81 -31.51 13.86
CA PHE A 87 32.39 -31.24 13.62
C PHE A 87 31.99 -29.85 14.14
N GLY A 88 32.42 -29.49 15.36
CA GLY A 88 32.16 -28.15 15.91
C GLY A 88 32.78 -27.02 15.08
N VAL A 89 34.02 -27.20 14.61
CA VAL A 89 34.69 -26.22 13.74
C VAL A 89 33.98 -26.08 12.39
N ILE A 90 33.56 -27.19 11.79
CA ILE A 90 32.83 -27.20 10.51
C ILE A 90 31.46 -26.55 10.65
N ALA A 91 30.73 -26.85 11.73
CA ALA A 91 29.45 -26.21 12.01
C ALA A 91 29.62 -24.69 12.19
N ALA A 92 30.68 -24.25 12.86
CA ALA A 92 30.99 -22.83 13.03
C ALA A 92 31.31 -22.16 11.67
N ILE A 93 32.13 -22.78 10.82
CA ILE A 93 32.45 -22.27 9.48
C ILE A 93 31.20 -22.22 8.59
N ALA A 94 30.35 -23.25 8.60
CA ALA A 94 29.10 -23.28 7.84
C ALA A 94 28.13 -22.19 8.31
N LEU A 95 28.04 -21.95 9.62
CA LEU A 95 27.24 -20.87 10.18
C LEU A 95 27.77 -19.49 9.77
N CYS A 96 29.09 -19.33 9.63
CA CYS A 96 29.67 -18.09 9.09
C CYS A 96 29.23 -17.85 7.64
N PHE A 97 29.26 -18.88 6.79
CA PHE A 97 28.80 -18.78 5.41
C PHE A 97 27.32 -18.39 5.35
N PHE A 98 26.49 -18.99 6.21
CA PHE A 98 25.07 -18.70 6.28
C PHE A 98 24.78 -17.25 6.69
N VAL A 99 25.41 -16.77 7.77
CA VAL A 99 25.27 -15.37 8.23
C VAL A 99 25.75 -14.39 7.18
N THR A 100 26.86 -14.71 6.49
CA THR A 100 27.39 -13.87 5.42
C THR A 100 26.41 -13.81 4.26
N ALA A 101 25.89 -14.95 3.80
CA ALA A 101 24.92 -15.00 2.70
C ALA A 101 23.65 -14.19 3.02
N LEU A 102 23.07 -14.37 4.22
CA LEU A 102 21.88 -13.62 4.64
C LEU A 102 22.12 -12.11 4.74
N SER A 103 23.29 -11.70 5.23
CA SER A 103 23.59 -10.26 5.38
C SER A 103 23.68 -9.53 4.04
N TYR A 104 24.06 -10.24 2.96
CA TYR A 104 24.10 -9.66 1.60
C TYR A 104 22.77 -9.81 0.86
N ASP A 105 21.96 -10.85 1.15
CA ASP A 105 20.57 -10.97 0.66
C ASP A 105 19.71 -9.82 1.18
N GLU A 106 19.82 -9.48 2.48
CA GLU A 106 19.09 -8.37 3.10
C GLU A 106 19.48 -7.02 2.48
N GLN A 107 20.78 -6.80 2.18
CA GLN A 107 21.25 -5.55 1.55
C GLN A 107 20.74 -5.37 0.11
N GLU A 108 20.71 -6.42 -0.70
CA GLU A 108 20.16 -6.32 -2.07
C GLU A 108 18.65 -6.08 -2.06
N THR A 109 17.93 -6.69 -1.10
CA THR A 109 16.48 -6.49 -0.96
C THR A 109 16.15 -5.04 -0.56
N GLU A 110 16.93 -4.45 0.36
CA GLU A 110 16.78 -3.04 0.76
C GLU A 110 17.13 -2.07 -0.39
N GLU A 111 18.14 -2.38 -1.21
CA GLU A 111 18.52 -1.54 -2.37
C GLU A 111 17.56 -1.65 -3.56
N GLU A 112 16.91 -2.80 -3.76
CA GLU A 112 15.85 -2.98 -4.77
C GLU A 112 14.53 -2.29 -4.33
N GLU A 113 14.18 -2.33 -3.05
CA GLU A 113 12.99 -1.64 -2.51
C GLU A 113 13.12 -0.09 -2.56
N GLU A 114 14.34 0.46 -2.48
CA GLU A 114 14.56 1.91 -2.52
C GLU A 114 14.66 2.48 -3.96
N LYS A 115 14.99 1.66 -4.98
CA LYS A 115 15.13 2.09 -6.38
C LYS A 115 13.92 1.80 -7.27
N GLU A 116 13.03 0.88 -6.91
CA GLU A 116 11.79 0.59 -7.65
C GLU A 116 10.57 0.55 -6.70
N PRO A 117 9.79 1.64 -6.54
CA PRO A 117 8.35 1.44 -6.75
C PRO A 117 7.56 2.74 -7.01
N ILE A 118 7.69 3.45 -8.15
CA ILE A 118 6.64 4.44 -8.51
C ILE A 118 6.23 4.42 -10.00
N GLN A 119 7.08 4.02 -10.96
CA GLN A 119 6.70 4.13 -12.38
C GLN A 119 6.46 2.80 -13.12
N GLN A 120 7.09 1.68 -12.73
CA GLN A 120 6.91 0.42 -13.47
C GLN A 120 5.68 -0.39 -13.04
N THR A 121 5.33 -0.37 -11.75
CA THR A 121 4.12 -1.05 -11.23
C THR A 121 2.84 -0.43 -11.77
N THR A 122 2.77 0.89 -11.96
CA THR A 122 1.59 1.56 -12.54
C THR A 122 1.41 1.22 -14.02
N ILE A 123 2.49 1.15 -14.80
CA ILE A 123 2.43 0.85 -16.23
C ILE A 123 2.15 -0.63 -16.48
N GLN A 124 2.73 -1.56 -15.71
CA GLN A 124 2.41 -2.98 -15.82
C GLN A 124 0.99 -3.32 -15.33
N GLN A 125 0.50 -2.70 -14.25
CA GLN A 125 -0.88 -2.89 -13.82
C GLN A 125 -1.88 -2.27 -14.81
N GLN A 126 -1.57 -1.13 -15.43
CA GLN A 126 -2.41 -0.57 -16.49
C GLN A 126 -2.40 -1.44 -17.75
N LEU A 127 -1.25 -1.99 -18.15
CA LEU A 127 -1.15 -2.87 -19.32
C LEU A 127 -1.86 -4.22 -19.09
N GLN A 128 -1.73 -4.83 -17.92
CA GLN A 128 -2.48 -6.04 -17.55
C GLN A 128 -3.99 -5.75 -17.46
N ALA A 129 -4.40 -4.64 -16.83
CA ALA A 129 -5.80 -4.24 -16.77
C ALA A 129 -6.39 -3.93 -18.16
N THR A 130 -5.60 -3.44 -19.13
CA THR A 130 -6.06 -3.28 -20.52
C THR A 130 -6.14 -4.59 -21.28
N ALA A 131 -5.18 -5.52 -21.08
CA ALA A 131 -5.18 -6.81 -21.75
C ALA A 131 -6.35 -7.70 -21.29
N GLU A 132 -6.61 -7.74 -19.98
CA GLU A 132 -7.75 -8.48 -19.42
C GLU A 132 -9.10 -7.88 -19.87
N ARG A 133 -9.16 -6.58 -20.14
CA ARG A 133 -10.36 -5.89 -20.62
C ARG A 133 -10.70 -6.24 -22.06
N ASP A 134 -9.69 -6.40 -22.90
CA ASP A 134 -9.87 -6.81 -24.30
C ASP A 134 -10.25 -8.29 -24.39
N ASP A 135 -9.65 -9.15 -23.57
CA ASP A 135 -10.03 -10.57 -23.49
C ASP A 135 -11.48 -10.75 -23.02
N PHE A 136 -11.92 -9.97 -22.03
CA PHE A 136 -13.32 -10.01 -21.56
C PHE A 136 -14.31 -9.50 -22.61
N ALA A 137 -13.95 -8.46 -23.38
CA ALA A 137 -14.78 -7.94 -24.46
C ALA A 137 -14.91 -8.95 -25.62
N ILE A 138 -13.85 -9.71 -25.91
CA ILE A 138 -13.87 -10.79 -26.89
C ILE A 138 -14.76 -11.93 -26.40
N ILE A 139 -14.63 -12.35 -25.13
CA ILE A 139 -15.47 -13.41 -24.54
C ILE A 139 -16.95 -13.03 -24.59
N ASN A 140 -17.31 -11.79 -24.22
CA ASN A 140 -18.70 -11.32 -24.29
C ASN A 140 -19.26 -11.33 -25.71
N ARG A 141 -18.48 -10.88 -26.70
CA ARG A 141 -18.91 -10.97 -28.12
C ARG A 141 -19.13 -12.41 -28.57
N VAL A 142 -18.20 -13.30 -28.24
CA VAL A 142 -18.31 -14.73 -28.59
C VAL A 142 -19.54 -15.36 -27.92
N LEU A 143 -19.85 -14.96 -26.68
CA LEU A 143 -21.03 -15.43 -25.97
C LEU A 143 -22.33 -14.93 -26.64
N GLU A 144 -22.41 -13.64 -26.96
CA GLU A 144 -23.56 -13.04 -27.67
C GLU A 144 -23.78 -13.67 -29.04
N ASP A 145 -22.73 -13.87 -29.82
CA ASP A 145 -22.82 -14.49 -31.15
C ASP A 145 -23.28 -15.95 -31.06
N ASN A 146 -22.80 -16.70 -30.06
CA ASN A 146 -23.24 -18.08 -29.83
C ASN A 146 -24.71 -18.15 -29.37
N LEU A 147 -25.14 -17.24 -28.50
CA LEU A 147 -26.53 -17.15 -28.06
C LEU A 147 -27.45 -16.81 -29.23
N ARG A 148 -27.05 -15.85 -30.07
CA ARG A 148 -27.80 -15.45 -31.26
C ARG A 148 -27.93 -16.61 -32.25
N LYS A 149 -26.81 -17.29 -32.55
CA LYS A 149 -26.80 -18.43 -33.46
C LYS A 149 -27.68 -19.58 -32.97
N ARG A 150 -27.65 -19.88 -31.66
CA ARG A 150 -28.57 -20.87 -31.07
C ARG A 150 -30.02 -20.47 -31.28
N ASN A 151 -30.35 -19.21 -31.04
CA ASN A 151 -31.72 -18.72 -31.17
C ASN A 151 -32.22 -18.83 -32.62
N ASP A 152 -31.38 -18.50 -33.58
CA ASP A 152 -31.69 -18.64 -35.01
C ASP A 152 -31.91 -20.12 -35.40
N ASP A 153 -31.04 -21.03 -34.93
CA ASP A 153 -31.18 -22.47 -35.16
C ASP A 153 -32.50 -23.02 -34.55
N PHE A 154 -32.90 -22.51 -33.38
CA PHE A 154 -34.17 -22.86 -32.74
C PHE A 154 -35.39 -22.36 -33.53
N GLU A 155 -35.37 -21.12 -34.04
CA GLU A 155 -36.48 -20.58 -34.83
C GLU A 155 -36.69 -21.39 -36.12
N VAL A 156 -35.60 -21.84 -36.75
CA VAL A 156 -35.65 -22.72 -37.93
C VAL A 156 -36.25 -24.08 -37.58
N LEU A 157 -35.87 -24.67 -36.44
CA LEU A 157 -36.46 -25.93 -35.97
C LEU A 157 -37.96 -25.79 -35.71
N LEU A 158 -38.39 -24.70 -35.05
CA LEU A 158 -39.80 -24.44 -34.75
C LEU A 158 -40.63 -24.36 -36.03
N LYS A 159 -40.16 -23.62 -37.05
CA LYS A 159 -40.83 -23.51 -38.35
C LYS A 159 -40.95 -24.87 -39.06
N LYS A 160 -39.90 -25.70 -39.01
CA LYS A 160 -39.94 -27.05 -39.58
C LYS A 160 -40.98 -27.94 -38.89
N TYR A 161 -41.09 -27.85 -37.56
CA TYR A 161 -42.09 -28.60 -36.79
C TYR A 161 -43.52 -28.19 -37.16
N GLN A 162 -43.81 -26.89 -37.17
CA GLN A 162 -45.13 -26.37 -37.57
C GLN A 162 -45.51 -26.78 -38.99
N GLN A 163 -44.53 -26.80 -39.91
CA GLN A 163 -44.76 -27.25 -41.27
C GLN A 163 -45.13 -28.74 -41.33
N ILE A 164 -44.41 -29.60 -40.59
CA ILE A 164 -44.69 -31.04 -40.51
C ILE A 164 -46.08 -31.31 -39.92
N GLU A 165 -46.45 -30.58 -38.87
CA GLU A 165 -47.76 -30.66 -38.20
C GLU A 165 -48.90 -30.36 -39.20
N SER A 166 -48.81 -29.23 -39.91
CA SER A 166 -49.81 -28.83 -40.91
C SER A 166 -49.97 -29.84 -42.05
N ILE A 167 -48.88 -30.51 -42.46
CA ILE A 167 -48.90 -31.55 -43.49
C ILE A 167 -49.58 -32.81 -42.94
N SER A 168 -49.29 -33.21 -41.70
CA SER A 168 -49.92 -34.37 -41.08
C SER A 168 -51.40 -34.18 -40.83
N GLU A 169 -51.84 -33.00 -40.37
CA GLU A 169 -53.26 -32.71 -40.17
C GLU A 169 -54.05 -32.77 -41.48
N LYS A 170 -53.51 -32.18 -42.56
CA LYS A 170 -54.13 -32.26 -43.89
C LYS A 170 -54.24 -33.70 -44.38
N LYS A 171 -53.22 -34.52 -44.17
CA LYS A 171 -53.24 -35.94 -44.56
C LYS A 171 -54.31 -36.72 -43.79
N ILE A 172 -54.41 -36.50 -42.47
CA ILE A 172 -55.44 -37.11 -41.63
C ILE A 172 -56.83 -36.66 -42.07
N GLN A 173 -57.01 -35.39 -42.42
CA GLN A 173 -58.28 -34.86 -42.89
C GLN A 173 -58.74 -35.53 -44.19
N VAL A 174 -57.83 -35.69 -45.16
CA VAL A 174 -58.11 -36.41 -46.41
C VAL A 174 -58.47 -37.88 -46.14
N GLU A 175 -57.75 -38.56 -45.24
CA GLU A 175 -58.07 -39.94 -44.87
C GLU A 175 -59.42 -40.07 -44.17
N LYS A 176 -59.82 -39.11 -43.33
CA LYS A 176 -61.16 -39.05 -42.72
C LYS A 176 -62.26 -38.88 -43.76
N GLU A 177 -62.08 -37.97 -44.71
CA GLU A 177 -63.05 -37.71 -45.77
C GLU A 177 -63.21 -38.94 -46.68
N LEU A 178 -62.10 -39.61 -47.01
CA LEU A 178 -62.12 -40.86 -47.78
C LEU A 178 -62.82 -42.00 -47.03
N LEU A 179 -62.55 -42.15 -45.73
CA LEU A 179 -63.21 -43.14 -44.87
C LEU A 179 -64.73 -42.87 -44.82
N LEU A 180 -65.14 -41.61 -44.67
CA LEU A 180 -66.54 -41.23 -44.65
C LEU A 180 -67.23 -41.57 -45.98
N ALA A 181 -66.61 -41.21 -47.11
CA ALA A 181 -67.14 -41.53 -48.44
C ALA A 181 -67.31 -43.04 -48.66
N LYS A 182 -66.31 -43.84 -48.26
CA LYS A 182 -66.36 -45.31 -48.37
C LYS A 182 -67.39 -45.94 -47.44
N THR A 183 -67.59 -45.37 -46.26
CA THR A 183 -68.63 -45.82 -45.31
C THR A 183 -70.02 -45.58 -45.89
N ILE A 184 -70.25 -44.41 -46.50
CA ILE A 184 -71.52 -44.08 -47.16
C ILE A 184 -71.77 -45.04 -48.34
N GLU A 185 -70.77 -45.26 -49.21
CA GLU A 185 -70.86 -46.22 -50.33
C GLU A 185 -71.23 -47.64 -49.84
N CYS A 186 -70.66 -48.07 -48.70
CA CYS A 186 -70.98 -49.35 -48.09
C CYS A 186 -72.42 -49.43 -47.57
N GLU A 187 -72.93 -48.36 -46.94
CA GLU A 187 -74.31 -48.31 -46.45
C GLU A 187 -75.33 -48.29 -47.59
N GLU A 188 -75.03 -47.57 -48.68
CA GLU A 188 -75.85 -47.54 -49.90
C GLU A 188 -75.95 -48.93 -50.53
N LEU A 189 -74.83 -49.64 -50.66
CA LEU A 189 -74.81 -51.03 -51.16
C LEU A 189 -75.63 -51.96 -50.24
N LYS A 190 -75.48 -51.83 -48.91
CA LYS A 190 -76.30 -52.59 -47.94
C LYS A 190 -77.79 -52.26 -48.04
N ALA A 191 -78.16 -51.04 -48.40
CA ALA A 191 -79.54 -50.65 -48.64
C ALA A 191 -80.07 -51.23 -49.96
N GLU A 192 -79.26 -51.25 -51.02
CA GLU A 192 -79.61 -51.87 -52.31
C GLU A 192 -79.81 -53.39 -52.17
N ILE A 193 -78.91 -54.08 -51.47
CA ILE A 193 -79.04 -55.52 -51.16
C ILE A 193 -80.36 -55.79 -50.44
N ARG A 194 -80.66 -55.04 -49.36
CA ARG A 194 -81.94 -55.16 -48.62
C ARG A 194 -83.17 -54.87 -49.48
N GLY A 195 -83.03 -54.01 -50.49
CA GLY A 195 -84.10 -53.70 -51.45
C GLY A 195 -84.34 -54.83 -52.45
N LEU A 196 -83.28 -55.50 -52.91
CA LEU A 196 -83.32 -56.64 -53.83
C LEU A 196 -83.76 -57.93 -53.14
N GLU A 197 -83.32 -58.18 -51.91
CA GLU A 197 -83.77 -59.33 -51.09
C GLU A 197 -85.30 -59.35 -50.88
N LYS A 198 -85.94 -58.18 -50.84
CA LYS A 198 -87.40 -58.04 -50.74
C LYS A 198 -88.14 -58.37 -52.06
N ARG A 199 -87.43 -58.43 -53.19
CA ARG A 199 -87.98 -58.71 -54.52
C ARG A 199 -87.52 -60.11 -54.97
N ILE A 200 -88.26 -61.13 -54.55
CA ILE A 200 -87.95 -62.55 -54.79
C ILE A 200 -88.10 -62.88 -56.28
N ASP A 201 -87.01 -62.77 -57.04
CA ASP A 201 -86.87 -63.18 -58.44
C ASP A 201 -85.51 -63.87 -58.59
N PRO A 202 -85.41 -65.09 -59.16
CA PRO A 202 -84.14 -65.81 -59.35
C PRO A 202 -83.10 -65.04 -60.18
N ALA A 203 -83.50 -64.10 -61.04
CA ALA A 203 -82.57 -63.23 -61.76
C ALA A 203 -81.82 -62.26 -60.82
N ASN A 204 -82.37 -61.96 -59.64
CA ASN A 204 -81.74 -61.10 -58.63
C ASN A 204 -80.72 -61.85 -57.77
N GLU A 205 -80.76 -63.18 -57.72
CA GLU A 205 -79.90 -63.98 -56.83
C GLU A 205 -78.40 -63.84 -57.19
N THR A 206 -78.07 -63.88 -58.49
CA THR A 206 -76.70 -63.67 -58.97
C THR A 206 -76.22 -62.24 -58.67
N LYS A 207 -77.09 -61.24 -58.87
CA LYS A 207 -76.79 -59.82 -58.57
C LYS A 207 -76.63 -59.58 -57.06
N ILE A 208 -77.41 -60.26 -56.23
CA ILE A 208 -77.29 -60.20 -54.77
C ILE A 208 -75.94 -60.79 -54.31
N ILE A 209 -75.52 -61.93 -54.86
CA ILE A 209 -74.21 -62.52 -54.54
C ILE A 209 -73.06 -61.58 -54.93
N GLU A 210 -73.13 -60.95 -56.11
CA GLU A 210 -72.13 -59.96 -56.57
C GLU A 210 -72.08 -58.73 -55.65
N LEU A 211 -73.25 -58.20 -55.25
CA LEU A 211 -73.33 -57.07 -54.32
C LEU A 211 -72.85 -57.43 -52.91
N ILE A 212 -73.08 -58.66 -52.44
CA ILE A 212 -72.56 -59.15 -51.15
C ILE A 212 -71.03 -59.23 -51.19
N GLN A 213 -70.45 -59.77 -52.26
CA GLN A 213 -68.99 -59.80 -52.42
C GLN A 213 -68.42 -58.38 -52.46
N LYS A 214 -69.05 -57.47 -53.20
CA LYS A 214 -68.65 -56.05 -53.24
C LYS A 214 -68.76 -55.39 -51.87
N SER A 215 -69.84 -55.65 -51.13
CA SER A 215 -70.02 -55.17 -49.75
C SER A 215 -68.93 -55.69 -48.81
N GLN A 216 -68.57 -56.97 -48.89
CA GLN A 216 -67.49 -57.55 -48.07
C GLN A 216 -66.12 -56.95 -48.40
N THR A 217 -65.81 -56.74 -49.69
CA THR A 217 -64.57 -56.06 -50.08
C THR A 217 -64.54 -54.62 -49.56
N LEU A 218 -65.66 -53.90 -49.59
CA LEU A 218 -65.76 -52.54 -49.06
C LEU A 218 -65.63 -52.50 -47.54
N GLU A 219 -66.23 -53.45 -46.81
CA GLU A 219 -66.08 -53.56 -45.36
C GLU A 219 -64.62 -53.78 -44.96
N GLN A 220 -63.89 -54.58 -45.73
CA GLN A 220 -62.46 -54.81 -45.50
C GLN A 220 -61.62 -53.56 -45.83
N GLU A 221 -61.98 -52.80 -46.87
CA GLU A 221 -61.38 -51.49 -47.16
C GLU A 221 -61.63 -50.49 -46.04
N VAL A 222 -62.87 -50.41 -45.52
CA VAL A 222 -63.24 -49.55 -44.39
C VAL A 222 -62.43 -49.91 -43.15
N PHE A 223 -62.31 -51.21 -42.82
CA PHE A 223 -61.49 -51.68 -41.71
C PHE A 223 -60.02 -51.26 -41.87
N ASN A 224 -59.45 -51.46 -43.07
CA ASN A 224 -58.06 -51.07 -43.35
C ASN A 224 -57.84 -49.56 -43.26
N LEU A 225 -58.78 -48.75 -43.75
CA LEU A 225 -58.73 -47.29 -43.63
C LEU A 225 -58.85 -46.84 -42.17
N GLN A 226 -59.72 -47.48 -41.39
CA GLN A 226 -59.91 -47.18 -39.97
C GLN A 226 -58.65 -47.52 -39.14
N TYR A 227 -58.00 -48.64 -39.45
CA TYR A 227 -56.70 -49.00 -38.85
C TYR A 227 -55.62 -47.97 -39.19
N ARG A 228 -55.48 -47.59 -40.46
CA ARG A 228 -54.51 -46.56 -40.90
C ARG A 228 -54.76 -45.21 -40.24
N LEU A 229 -56.03 -44.79 -40.17
CA LEU A 229 -56.41 -43.53 -39.54
C LEU A 229 -56.06 -43.53 -38.05
N ASN A 230 -56.37 -44.61 -37.32
CA ASN A 230 -56.02 -44.71 -35.90
C ASN A 230 -54.50 -44.68 -35.68
N SER A 231 -53.74 -45.40 -36.50
CA SER A 231 -52.27 -45.36 -36.46
C SER A 231 -51.73 -43.95 -36.73
N ALA A 232 -52.28 -43.23 -37.71
CA ALA A 232 -51.88 -41.85 -38.02
C ALA A 232 -52.24 -40.87 -36.88
N LEU A 233 -53.34 -41.13 -36.17
CA LEU A 233 -53.81 -40.33 -35.05
C LEU A 233 -52.90 -40.53 -33.82
N ASP A 234 -52.46 -41.76 -33.56
CA ASP A 234 -51.47 -42.07 -32.53
C ASP A 234 -50.11 -41.42 -32.85
N ASP A 235 -49.67 -41.45 -34.11
CA ASP A 235 -48.46 -40.77 -34.55
C ASP A 235 -48.54 -39.25 -34.36
N LEU A 236 -49.69 -38.63 -34.67
CA LEU A 236 -49.92 -37.20 -34.44
C LEU A 236 -49.88 -36.86 -32.96
N LYS A 237 -50.53 -37.68 -32.11
CA LYS A 237 -50.52 -37.50 -30.66
C LYS A 237 -49.12 -37.56 -30.08
N ASN A 238 -48.29 -38.50 -30.55
CA ASN A 238 -46.89 -38.61 -30.15
C ASN A 238 -46.06 -37.41 -30.63
N LYS A 239 -46.33 -36.86 -31.82
CA LYS A 239 -45.67 -35.64 -32.31
C LYS A 239 -46.03 -34.43 -31.45
N HIS A 240 -47.30 -34.25 -31.08
CA HIS A 240 -47.72 -33.18 -30.16
C HIS A 240 -47.07 -33.30 -28.78
N LEU A 241 -46.92 -34.53 -28.26
CA LEU A 241 -46.23 -34.73 -26.98
C LEU A 241 -44.77 -34.25 -27.06
N LYS A 242 -44.06 -34.64 -28.12
CA LYS A 242 -42.68 -34.17 -28.37
C LYS A 242 -42.59 -32.66 -28.56
N GLN A 243 -43.57 -32.04 -29.22
CA GLN A 243 -43.62 -30.59 -29.36
C GLN A 243 -43.77 -29.91 -28.00
N LYS A 244 -44.64 -30.43 -27.14
CA LYS A 244 -44.82 -29.89 -25.80
C LYS A 244 -43.55 -30.00 -24.95
N GLU A 245 -42.84 -31.13 -25.05
CA GLU A 245 -41.52 -31.30 -24.40
C GLU A 245 -40.50 -30.27 -24.92
N LEU A 246 -40.48 -30.01 -26.23
CA LEU A 246 -39.64 -28.98 -26.84
C LEU A 246 -40.01 -27.56 -26.38
N GLU A 247 -41.29 -27.23 -26.28
CA GLU A 247 -41.76 -25.93 -25.77
C GLU A 247 -41.38 -25.71 -24.29
N GLU A 248 -41.41 -26.77 -23.50
CA GLU A 248 -40.97 -26.73 -22.09
C GLU A 248 -39.44 -26.53 -22.00
N GLN A 249 -38.66 -27.24 -22.83
CA GLN A 249 -37.21 -27.02 -22.95
C GLN A 249 -36.87 -25.58 -23.39
N ILE A 250 -37.64 -25.01 -24.33
CA ILE A 250 -37.48 -23.61 -24.76
C ILE A 250 -37.76 -22.66 -23.59
N SER A 251 -38.82 -22.90 -22.83
CA SER A 251 -39.16 -22.07 -21.67
C SER A 251 -38.07 -22.10 -20.61
N GLN A 252 -37.47 -23.26 -20.35
CA GLN A 252 -36.33 -23.40 -19.44
C GLN A 252 -35.06 -22.71 -19.96
N LEU A 253 -34.75 -22.87 -21.25
CA LEU A 253 -33.61 -22.19 -21.89
C LEU A 253 -33.75 -20.68 -21.85
N ASN A 254 -34.96 -20.15 -22.08
CA ASN A 254 -35.24 -18.72 -21.99
C ASN A 254 -35.08 -18.18 -20.57
N LEU A 255 -35.53 -18.94 -19.56
CA LEU A 255 -35.28 -18.61 -18.15
C LEU A 255 -33.77 -18.55 -17.84
N GLN A 256 -33.00 -19.53 -18.32
CA GLN A 256 -31.55 -19.55 -18.13
C GLN A 256 -30.85 -18.41 -18.88
N ASN A 257 -31.32 -18.06 -20.08
CA ASN A 257 -30.78 -16.96 -20.86
C ASN A 257 -31.07 -15.60 -20.19
N ASN A 258 -32.29 -15.40 -19.67
CA ASN A 258 -32.64 -14.20 -18.92
C ASN A 258 -31.78 -14.06 -17.65
N ALA A 259 -31.57 -15.15 -16.91
CA ALA A 259 -30.67 -15.14 -15.75
C ALA A 259 -29.21 -14.82 -16.15
N SER A 260 -28.76 -15.33 -17.30
CA SER A 260 -27.42 -15.03 -17.82
C SER A 260 -27.30 -13.56 -18.26
N GLN A 261 -28.33 -12.99 -18.88
CA GLN A 261 -28.37 -11.56 -19.24
C GLN A 261 -28.39 -10.65 -18.02
N GLU A 262 -29.10 -11.05 -16.97
CA GLU A 262 -29.12 -10.32 -15.69
C GLU A 262 -27.73 -10.33 -15.03
N LEU A 263 -27.05 -11.49 -15.03
CA LEU A 263 -25.67 -11.59 -14.56
C LEU A 263 -24.70 -10.72 -15.37
N VAL A 264 -24.82 -10.72 -16.70
CA VAL A 264 -24.01 -9.84 -17.58
C VAL A 264 -24.25 -8.37 -17.27
N SER A 265 -25.51 -7.99 -17.00
CA SER A 265 -25.87 -6.61 -16.64
C SER A 265 -25.29 -6.21 -15.28
N GLN A 266 -25.31 -7.12 -14.31
CA GLN A 266 -24.68 -6.91 -12.99
C GLN A 266 -23.16 -6.73 -13.12
N LEU A 267 -22.49 -7.60 -13.89
CA LEU A 267 -21.04 -7.49 -14.15
C LEU A 267 -20.69 -6.19 -14.87
N GLN A 268 -21.50 -5.72 -15.81
CA GLN A 268 -21.31 -4.43 -16.46
C GLN A 268 -21.45 -3.26 -15.47
N HIS A 269 -22.40 -3.35 -14.53
CA HIS A 269 -22.57 -2.34 -13.50
C HIS A 269 -21.37 -2.30 -12.54
N GLU A 270 -20.89 -3.46 -12.08
CA GLU A 270 -19.68 -3.56 -11.26
C GLU A 270 -18.44 -2.99 -11.97
N GLN A 271 -18.30 -3.23 -13.28
CA GLN A 271 -17.21 -2.64 -14.07
C GLN A 271 -17.30 -1.11 -14.16
N ILE A 272 -18.51 -0.54 -14.21
CA ILE A 272 -18.68 0.92 -14.18
C ILE A 272 -18.25 1.47 -12.82
N ILE A 273 -18.65 0.82 -11.72
CA ILE A 273 -18.26 1.20 -10.36
C ILE A 273 -16.74 1.10 -10.19
N GLN A 274 -16.11 0.02 -10.65
CA GLN A 274 -14.65 -0.13 -10.59
C GLN A 274 -13.92 0.96 -11.36
N LYS A 275 -14.40 1.36 -12.55
CA LYS A 275 -13.81 2.47 -13.31
C LYS A 275 -13.98 3.81 -12.60
N ALA A 276 -15.12 4.05 -11.97
CA ALA A 276 -15.34 5.26 -11.20
C ALA A 276 -14.36 5.32 -10.02
N PHE A 277 -14.22 4.21 -9.28
CA PHE A 277 -13.29 4.10 -8.16
C PHE A 277 -11.82 4.25 -8.58
N GLN A 278 -11.42 3.65 -9.71
CA GLN A 278 -10.08 3.84 -10.26
C GLN A 278 -9.82 5.29 -10.69
N GLY A 279 -10.83 5.98 -11.23
CA GLY A 279 -10.74 7.39 -11.56
C GLY A 279 -10.53 8.27 -10.32
N GLU A 280 -11.31 8.01 -9.27
CA GLU A 280 -11.20 8.74 -7.99
C GLU A 280 -9.87 8.48 -7.29
N LEU A 281 -9.38 7.24 -7.30
CA LEU A 281 -8.05 6.90 -6.78
C LEU A 281 -6.93 7.58 -7.57
N SER A 282 -7.04 7.64 -8.91
CA SER A 282 -6.08 8.35 -9.75
C SER A 282 -6.05 9.85 -9.42
N GLU A 283 -7.21 10.46 -9.20
CA GLU A 283 -7.31 11.88 -8.85
C GLU A 283 -6.71 12.16 -7.45
N GLN A 284 -6.91 11.27 -6.49
CA GLN A 284 -6.26 11.34 -5.17
C GLN A 284 -4.74 11.18 -5.26
N ILE A 285 -4.24 10.26 -6.08
CA ILE A 285 -2.79 10.08 -6.32
C ILE A 285 -2.21 11.35 -6.95
N ASP A 286 -2.86 11.92 -7.95
CA ASP A 286 -2.41 13.16 -8.59
C ASP A 286 -2.38 14.34 -7.61
N ALA A 287 -3.36 14.44 -6.72
CA ALA A 287 -3.38 15.44 -5.65
C ALA A 287 -2.20 15.26 -4.67
N LEU A 288 -1.93 14.03 -4.24
CA LEU A 288 -0.78 13.71 -3.37
C LEU A 288 0.56 13.97 -4.05
N VAL A 289 0.69 13.68 -5.35
CA VAL A 289 1.90 13.99 -6.12
C VAL A 289 2.12 15.50 -6.21
N GLN A 290 1.06 16.28 -6.40
CA GLN A 290 1.16 17.75 -6.37
C GLN A 290 1.57 18.27 -4.99
N GLU A 291 1.00 17.71 -3.92
CA GLU A 291 1.34 18.08 -2.54
C GLU A 291 2.79 17.75 -2.20
N LYS A 292 3.27 16.56 -2.59
CA LYS A 292 4.68 16.16 -2.46
C LYS A 292 5.60 17.15 -3.19
N GLY A 293 5.26 17.54 -4.41
CA GLY A 293 6.04 18.52 -5.17
C GLY A 293 6.07 19.92 -4.54
N LEU A 294 5.02 20.33 -3.82
CA LEU A 294 5.01 21.57 -3.02
C LEU A 294 5.88 21.44 -1.78
N LEU A 295 5.83 20.31 -1.08
CA LEU A 295 6.67 20.01 0.08
C LEU A 295 8.15 19.99 -0.28
N GLU A 296 8.54 19.35 -1.39
CA GLU A 296 9.93 19.33 -1.87
C GLU A 296 10.45 20.73 -2.18
N LYS A 297 9.63 21.59 -2.79
CA LYS A 297 9.98 23.01 -3.02
C LYS A 297 10.18 23.76 -1.70
N ASN A 298 9.33 23.51 -0.70
CA ASN A 298 9.44 24.13 0.61
C ASN A 298 10.69 23.66 1.36
N ILE A 299 11.02 22.36 1.31
CA ILE A 299 12.25 21.80 1.88
C ILE A 299 13.46 22.45 1.23
N HIS A 300 13.52 22.52 -0.10
CA HIS A 300 14.62 23.15 -0.81
C HIS A 300 14.77 24.65 -0.47
N HIS A 301 13.64 25.35 -0.29
CA HIS A 301 13.66 26.75 0.16
C HIS A 301 14.18 26.88 1.61
N LEU A 302 13.81 25.98 2.50
CA LEU A 302 14.32 25.94 3.87
C LEU A 302 15.81 25.62 3.92
N GLU A 303 16.29 24.66 3.12
CA GLU A 303 17.71 24.32 3.01
C GLU A 303 18.55 25.49 2.49
N THR A 304 18.07 26.20 1.48
CA THR A 304 18.75 27.42 0.98
C THR A 304 18.74 28.54 2.00
N THR A 305 17.66 28.69 2.76
CA THR A 305 17.56 29.66 3.87
C THR A 305 18.48 29.28 5.04
N LEU A 306 18.67 27.99 5.33
CA LEU A 306 19.59 27.50 6.34
C LEU A 306 21.05 27.71 5.92
N LYS A 307 21.41 27.36 4.68
CA LYS A 307 22.76 27.61 4.15
C LYS A 307 23.14 29.08 4.21
N THR A 308 22.22 29.98 3.84
CA THR A 308 22.48 31.43 3.92
C THR A 308 22.61 31.92 5.36
N LYS A 309 21.91 31.31 6.32
CA LYS A 309 22.11 31.59 7.76
C LYS A 309 23.45 31.08 8.28
N ASP A 310 23.87 29.88 7.90
CA ASP A 310 25.18 29.34 8.27
C ASP A 310 26.32 30.20 7.70
N GLU A 311 26.17 30.68 6.47
CA GLU A 311 27.10 31.64 5.85
C GLU A 311 27.14 32.97 6.63
N GLN A 312 25.99 33.50 7.04
CA GLN A 312 25.92 34.70 7.89
C GLN A 312 26.55 34.48 9.27
N GLU A 313 26.37 33.32 9.88
CA GLU A 313 26.96 32.99 11.18
C GLU A 313 28.49 32.86 11.07
N GLN A 314 29.01 32.28 9.99
CA GLN A 314 30.44 32.24 9.73
C GLN A 314 31.05 33.63 9.52
N ILE A 315 30.37 34.53 8.80
CA ILE A 315 30.80 35.92 8.63
C ILE A 315 30.85 36.62 10.01
N TRP A 316 29.83 36.43 10.85
CA TRP A 316 29.78 37.00 12.19
C TRP A 316 30.90 36.48 13.10
N ILE A 317 31.26 35.19 13.01
CA ILE A 317 32.39 34.60 13.75
C ILE A 317 33.73 35.21 13.30
N LEU A 318 33.92 35.45 12.00
CA LEU A 318 35.12 36.09 11.46
C LEU A 318 35.25 37.54 11.94
N GLU A 319 34.18 38.34 11.85
CA GLU A 319 34.16 39.72 12.36
C GLU A 319 34.45 39.77 13.86
N ARG A 320 33.94 38.81 14.62
CA ARG A 320 34.17 38.71 16.06
C ARG A 320 35.63 38.34 16.39
N LYS A 321 36.28 37.50 15.58
CA LYS A 321 37.72 37.20 15.72
C LYS A 321 38.57 38.44 15.46
N ASP A 322 38.28 39.19 14.39
CA ASP A 322 38.97 40.45 14.08
C ASP A 322 38.79 41.48 15.20
N PHE A 323 37.59 41.54 15.78
CA PHE A 323 37.30 42.41 16.91
C PHE A 323 38.10 42.02 18.17
N TYR A 324 38.18 40.74 18.52
CA TYR A 324 39.01 40.28 19.64
C TYR A 324 40.50 40.57 19.40
N GLN A 325 40.99 40.36 18.19
CA GLN A 325 42.39 40.65 17.86
C GLN A 325 42.70 42.15 18.00
N LYS A 326 41.74 43.02 17.66
CA LYS A 326 41.83 44.46 17.89
C LYS A 326 41.81 44.82 19.37
N ILE A 327 40.98 44.17 20.19
CA ILE A 327 41.00 44.33 21.66
C ILE A 327 42.37 43.94 22.21
N THR A 328 42.92 42.78 21.82
CA THR A 328 44.23 42.34 22.31
C THR A 328 45.34 43.33 21.91
N SER A 329 45.28 43.89 20.70
CA SER A 329 46.23 44.94 20.30
C SER A 329 46.12 46.22 21.14
N LEU A 330 44.90 46.58 21.57
CA LEU A 330 44.66 47.72 22.45
C LEU A 330 45.12 47.44 23.88
N GLU A 331 44.96 46.22 24.39
CA GLU A 331 45.49 45.82 25.70
C GLU A 331 47.00 45.95 25.77
N VAL A 332 47.72 45.55 24.71
CA VAL A 332 49.19 45.73 24.61
C VAL A 332 49.57 47.21 24.65
N ILE A 333 48.84 48.08 23.93
CA ILE A 333 49.08 49.53 23.95
C ILE A 333 48.79 50.13 25.33
N VAL A 334 47.74 49.66 26.02
CA VAL A 334 47.40 50.11 27.37
C VAL A 334 48.47 49.69 28.37
N GLU A 335 48.95 48.44 28.32
CA GLU A 335 50.05 47.98 29.17
C GLU A 335 51.33 48.79 28.92
N GLU A 336 51.65 49.09 27.67
CA GLU A 336 52.83 49.90 27.33
C GLU A 336 52.69 51.33 27.86
N LYS A 337 51.49 51.91 27.78
CA LYS A 337 51.18 53.21 28.36
C LYS A 337 51.22 53.20 29.89
N GLU A 338 50.79 52.12 30.53
CA GLU A 338 50.88 51.94 31.97
C GLU A 338 52.34 51.81 32.44
N ARG A 339 53.19 51.08 31.71
CA ARG A 339 54.63 51.02 31.97
C ARG A 339 55.27 52.39 31.82
N ALA A 340 54.96 53.12 30.74
CA ALA A 340 55.45 54.49 30.56
C ALA A 340 54.98 55.42 31.69
N ASN A 341 53.73 55.29 32.15
CA ASN A 341 53.23 56.05 33.30
C ASN A 341 53.91 55.66 34.62
N GLN A 342 54.22 54.38 34.83
CA GLN A 342 54.99 53.93 35.98
C GLN A 342 56.40 54.52 35.96
N GLU A 343 57.05 54.54 34.79
CA GLU A 343 58.38 55.14 34.60
C GLU A 343 58.34 56.66 34.85
N ILE A 344 57.34 57.36 34.33
CA ILE A 344 57.10 58.78 34.62
C ILE A 344 56.89 59.00 36.11
N ASN A 345 56.13 58.13 36.80
CA ASN A 345 55.91 58.25 38.24
C ASN A 345 57.17 57.99 39.05
N VAL A 346 58.05 57.07 38.61
CA VAL A 346 59.37 56.86 39.22
C VAL A 346 60.22 58.11 39.05
N GLN A 347 60.32 58.64 37.83
CA GLN A 347 61.04 59.89 37.57
C GLN A 347 60.47 61.06 38.38
N LEU A 348 59.14 61.18 38.47
CA LEU A 348 58.47 62.20 39.28
C LEU A 348 58.79 62.04 40.77
N ASN A 349 58.86 60.80 41.28
CA ASN A 349 59.25 60.54 42.67
C ASN A 349 60.72 60.86 42.92
N GLU A 350 61.62 60.55 42.00
CA GLU A 350 63.02 60.98 42.07
C GLU A 350 63.14 62.51 42.08
N LEU A 351 62.35 63.18 41.24
CA LEU A 351 62.26 64.63 41.17
C LEU A 351 61.64 65.22 42.45
N LYS A 352 60.63 64.57 43.03
CA LYS A 352 60.08 64.93 44.34
C LYS A 352 61.09 64.76 45.46
N VAL A 353 61.90 63.70 45.45
CA VAL A 353 62.97 63.50 46.44
C VAL A 353 64.07 64.56 46.28
N ALA A 354 64.43 64.91 45.04
CA ALA A 354 65.34 66.02 44.75
C ALA A 354 64.76 67.37 45.22
N HIS A 355 63.50 67.64 44.89
CA HIS A 355 62.78 68.82 45.37
C HIS A 355 62.53 68.77 46.87
N GLU A 356 62.43 67.62 47.54
CA GLU A 356 62.26 67.54 48.99
C GLU A 356 63.59 67.76 49.69
N LYS A 357 64.72 67.44 49.06
CA LYS A 357 66.07 67.84 49.50
C LYS A 357 66.27 69.36 49.36
N GLU A 358 65.75 69.95 48.29
CA GLU A 358 65.71 71.40 48.04
C GLU A 358 64.69 72.12 48.95
N ARG A 359 63.56 71.46 49.22
CA ARG A 359 62.51 71.95 50.11
C ARG A 359 62.96 71.84 51.55
N LYS A 360 63.66 70.79 52.01
CA LYS A 360 64.27 70.72 53.35
C LYS A 360 65.34 71.80 53.57
N SER A 361 65.99 72.27 52.51
CA SER A 361 66.88 73.45 52.59
C SER A 361 66.10 74.77 52.64
N LEU A 362 64.90 74.84 52.06
CA LEU A 362 63.95 75.96 52.17
C LEU A 362 63.04 75.91 53.42
N GLU A 363 62.80 74.75 54.01
CA GLU A 363 61.92 74.50 55.16
C GLU A 363 62.64 74.82 56.48
N TYR A 364 63.97 74.97 56.44
CA TYR A 364 64.75 75.70 57.45
C TYR A 364 64.48 77.23 57.42
N VAL A 365 64.00 77.77 56.30
CA VAL A 365 63.66 79.19 56.12
C VAL A 365 62.17 79.48 56.36
N ILE A 366 61.28 78.49 56.16
CA ILE A 366 59.82 78.70 56.20
C ILE A 366 59.16 78.19 57.51
N ASN A 367 59.91 77.54 58.40
CA ASN A 367 59.41 77.11 59.72
C ASN A 367 59.17 78.26 60.74
N ASP A 368 59.07 79.50 60.26
CA ASP A 368 58.63 80.66 61.05
C ASP A 368 57.13 80.98 60.87
N LEU A 369 56.35 80.30 60.01
CA LEU A 369 54.93 80.66 59.80
C LEU A 369 53.97 79.49 59.55
N SER A 370 53.26 79.12 60.64
CA SER A 370 51.81 78.78 60.70
C SER A 370 51.25 77.42 60.22
N LYS A 371 50.55 76.74 61.14
CA LYS A 371 49.50 75.68 61.00
C LYS A 371 48.14 76.28 60.51
N PRO A 372 46.97 75.59 60.34
CA PRO A 372 46.57 74.16 60.09
C PRO A 372 45.39 73.91 59.05
N LYS A 373 45.02 72.62 58.80
CA LYS A 373 43.64 72.01 58.69
C LYS A 373 42.84 71.94 57.33
N PRO A 374 41.74 71.12 57.16
CA PRO A 374 41.70 69.82 56.42
C PRO A 374 40.53 69.59 55.39
N LEU A 375 40.42 68.35 54.86
CA LEU A 375 39.25 67.63 54.20
C LEU A 375 39.00 67.89 52.68
N PRO A 376 38.32 66.99 51.89
CA PRO A 376 37.33 65.97 52.27
C PRO A 376 37.37 64.59 51.55
N VAL A 377 36.40 63.77 51.96
CA VAL A 377 36.11 62.36 51.69
C VAL A 377 34.92 62.22 50.70
N VAL A 378 35.05 61.31 49.72
CA VAL A 378 34.06 60.43 49.03
C VAL A 378 32.77 61.03 48.41
N ARG A 379 32.50 60.70 47.12
CA ARG A 379 31.20 60.18 46.61
C ARG A 379 31.34 59.36 45.30
N PRO A 380 30.88 58.09 45.27
CA PRO A 380 30.32 57.47 44.07
C PRO A 380 28.81 57.36 44.25
N LYS A 381 28.02 58.23 43.60
CA LYS A 381 26.55 58.15 43.54
C LYS A 381 26.02 58.38 42.12
N LEU A 382 26.71 57.84 41.11
CA LEU A 382 26.24 57.91 39.72
C LEU A 382 25.92 56.55 39.08
N VAL A 383 26.24 55.43 39.75
CA VAL A 383 26.01 54.08 39.19
C VAL A 383 24.65 53.51 39.62
N GLU A 384 24.18 53.80 40.84
CA GLU A 384 22.89 53.31 41.34
C GLU A 384 21.68 53.83 40.55
N ASN A 385 21.68 55.10 40.13
CA ASN A 385 20.55 55.69 39.40
C ASN A 385 20.44 55.19 37.94
N ARG A 386 21.54 54.72 37.36
CA ARG A 386 21.56 54.18 35.99
C ARG A 386 21.19 52.71 35.96
N ALA A 387 21.63 51.95 36.96
CA ALA A 387 21.24 50.56 37.15
C ALA A 387 19.75 50.43 37.53
N SER A 388 19.22 51.32 38.37
CA SER A 388 17.79 51.32 38.72
C SER A 388 16.92 51.70 37.52
N ALA A 389 17.31 52.69 36.71
CA ALA A 389 16.58 53.06 35.50
C ALA A 389 16.56 51.93 34.46
N MET A 390 17.69 51.23 34.23
CA MET A 390 17.72 50.05 33.35
C MET A 390 16.88 48.91 33.90
N TYR A 391 16.89 48.69 35.22
CA TYR A 391 16.08 47.66 35.85
C TYR A 391 14.58 47.90 35.65
N TYR A 392 14.12 49.15 35.80
CA TYR A 392 12.70 49.47 35.55
C TYR A 392 12.31 49.31 34.08
N GLN A 393 13.18 49.69 33.13
CA GLN A 393 12.94 49.47 31.70
C GLN A 393 12.89 47.98 31.33
N LEU A 394 13.81 47.17 31.84
CA LEU A 394 13.81 45.73 31.62
C LEU A 394 12.59 45.06 32.25
N LYS A 395 12.16 45.53 33.43
CA LYS A 395 10.96 45.05 34.09
C LYS A 395 9.70 45.37 33.29
N GLU A 396 9.59 46.59 32.77
CA GLU A 396 8.46 47.01 31.92
C GLU A 396 8.40 46.19 30.62
N GLN A 397 9.55 45.97 29.96
CA GLN A 397 9.63 45.10 28.78
C GLN A 397 9.29 43.64 29.09
N PHE A 398 9.67 43.15 30.26
CA PHE A 398 9.33 41.80 30.68
C PHE A 398 7.83 41.66 30.95
N GLU A 399 7.22 42.62 31.66
CA GLU A 399 5.77 42.65 31.91
C GLU A 399 4.95 42.76 30.62
N GLU A 400 5.40 43.60 29.67
CA GLU A 400 4.77 43.72 28.35
C GLU A 400 4.85 42.42 27.55
N LYS A 401 6.05 41.81 27.45
CA LYS A 401 6.20 40.52 26.76
C LYS A 401 5.43 39.40 27.43
N ASN A 402 5.36 39.37 28.75
CA ASN A 402 4.61 38.36 29.48
C ASN A 402 3.11 38.51 29.25
N ARG A 403 2.60 39.75 29.14
CA ARG A 403 1.22 40.02 28.74
C ARG A 403 0.94 39.57 27.30
N THR A 404 1.82 39.88 26.35
CA THR A 404 1.67 39.43 24.95
C THR A 404 1.70 37.90 24.85
N LEU A 405 2.54 37.24 25.65
CA LEU A 405 2.60 35.78 25.74
C LEU A 405 1.30 35.19 26.30
N GLU A 406 0.72 35.81 27.34
CA GLU A 406 -0.57 35.37 27.90
C GLU A 406 -1.75 35.59 26.94
N GLU A 407 -1.73 36.69 26.18
CA GLU A 407 -2.73 36.96 25.13
C GLU A 407 -2.62 35.94 23.99
N THR A 408 -1.41 35.71 23.46
CA THR A 408 -1.21 34.67 22.42
C THR A 408 -1.54 33.27 22.93
N ARG A 409 -1.27 32.96 24.20
CA ARG A 409 -1.67 31.69 24.80
C ARG A 409 -3.20 31.55 24.85
N ARG A 410 -3.94 32.61 25.21
CA ARG A 410 -5.41 32.59 25.18
C ARG A 410 -5.95 32.47 23.76
N GLU A 411 -5.37 33.18 22.80
CA GLU A 411 -5.76 33.08 21.39
C GLU A 411 -5.53 31.67 20.85
N LEU A 412 -4.39 31.05 21.16
CA LEU A 412 -4.09 29.67 20.76
C LEU A 412 -5.08 28.66 21.35
N PHE A 413 -5.45 28.81 22.61
CA PHE A 413 -6.48 27.97 23.22
C PHE A 413 -7.84 28.17 22.57
N TYR A 414 -8.22 29.41 22.29
CA TYR A 414 -9.48 29.74 21.62
C TYR A 414 -9.53 29.19 20.18
N THR A 415 -8.44 29.29 19.43
CA THR A 415 -8.37 28.73 18.06
C THR A 415 -8.41 27.21 18.07
N ASN A 416 -7.75 26.57 19.04
CA ASN A 416 -7.83 25.11 19.19
C ASN A 416 -9.25 24.65 19.56
N GLU A 417 -9.93 25.36 20.45
CA GLU A 417 -11.32 25.07 20.83
C GLU A 417 -12.26 25.21 19.62
N LYS A 418 -12.10 26.29 18.84
CA LYS A 418 -12.87 26.47 17.59
C LYS A 418 -12.57 25.43 16.52
N LEU A 419 -11.31 25.01 16.37
CA LEU A 419 -10.97 23.95 15.43
C LEU A 419 -11.62 22.63 15.86
N ALA A 420 -11.60 22.31 17.15
CA ALA A 420 -12.28 21.12 17.67
C ALA A 420 -13.80 21.15 17.42
N GLU A 421 -14.43 22.32 17.59
CA GLU A 421 -15.86 22.53 17.27
C GLU A 421 -16.15 22.32 15.78
N ILE A 422 -15.33 22.88 14.88
CA ILE A 422 -15.46 22.70 13.43
C ILE A 422 -15.26 21.23 13.02
N PHE A 423 -14.29 20.54 13.61
CA PHE A 423 -14.07 19.11 13.34
C PHE A 423 -15.26 18.26 13.76
N LYS A 424 -15.86 18.58 14.91
CA LYS A 424 -17.05 17.89 15.41
C LYS A 424 -18.26 18.13 14.48
N ASP A 425 -18.51 19.37 14.10
CA ASP A 425 -19.58 19.73 13.17
C ASP A 425 -19.39 19.10 11.77
N SER A 426 -18.15 18.98 11.31
CA SER A 426 -17.82 18.35 10.01
C SER A 426 -18.09 16.85 10.04
N GLN A 427 -17.69 16.17 11.13
CA GLN A 427 -18.00 14.75 11.31
C GLN A 427 -19.52 14.54 11.37
N GLU A 428 -20.24 15.29 12.21
CA GLU A 428 -21.69 15.14 12.34
C GLU A 428 -22.41 15.32 10.99
N LYS A 429 -21.98 16.28 10.15
CA LYS A 429 -22.54 16.49 8.80
C LYS A 429 -22.18 15.39 7.80
N GLU A 430 -20.94 14.93 7.77
CA GLU A 430 -20.52 13.81 6.91
C GLU A 430 -21.33 12.54 7.24
N PHE A 431 -21.56 12.28 8.53
CA PHE A 431 -22.34 11.15 8.99
C PHE A 431 -23.85 11.27 8.68
N GLU A 432 -24.45 12.47 8.79
CA GLU A 432 -25.84 12.71 8.35
C GLU A 432 -26.03 12.46 6.85
N THR A 433 -25.02 12.77 6.03
CA THR A 433 -25.07 12.52 4.58
C THR A 433 -24.84 11.07 4.18
N MET A 434 -24.20 10.26 5.03
CA MET A 434 -23.87 8.85 4.71
C MET A 434 -24.98 7.84 5.04
N GLY A 435 -26.07 8.24 5.72
CA GLY A 435 -27.21 7.35 5.98
C GLY A 435 -26.83 6.09 6.78
N CYS A 436 -25.89 6.21 7.71
CA CYS A 436 -25.39 5.08 8.50
C CYS A 436 -26.46 4.51 9.45
N ASP A 437 -26.49 3.18 9.54
CA ASP A 437 -27.36 2.39 10.42
C ASP A 437 -27.10 2.73 11.91
N PRO A 438 -28.11 2.99 12.75
CA PRO A 438 -27.94 3.34 14.17
C PRO A 438 -27.10 2.35 15.01
N SER A 439 -26.95 1.11 14.54
CA SER A 439 -26.10 0.09 15.16
C SER A 439 -24.60 0.41 15.12
N LEU A 440 -24.13 1.07 14.04
CA LEU A 440 -22.76 1.57 13.93
C LEU A 440 -22.49 2.72 14.90
N TRP A 441 -23.53 3.47 15.26
CA TRP A 441 -23.43 4.58 16.22
C TRP A 441 -23.05 4.10 17.60
N GLN A 442 -23.68 3.01 18.03
CA GLN A 442 -23.40 2.37 19.31
C GLN A 442 -21.95 1.84 19.37
N PHE A 443 -21.46 1.29 18.25
CA PHE A 443 -20.08 0.81 18.15
C PHE A 443 -19.07 1.97 18.18
N VAL A 444 -19.33 3.07 17.48
CA VAL A 444 -18.43 4.24 17.48
C VAL A 444 -18.41 4.92 18.86
N GLU A 445 -19.56 5.09 19.51
CA GLU A 445 -19.63 5.63 20.89
C GLU A 445 -18.89 4.74 21.89
N GLU A 446 -19.00 3.42 21.78
CA GLU A 446 -18.25 2.48 22.62
C GLU A 446 -16.73 2.61 22.41
N ASN A 447 -16.28 2.76 21.17
CA ASN A 447 -14.86 2.95 20.86
C ASN A 447 -14.32 4.31 21.34
N ILE A 448 -15.09 5.39 21.20
CA ILE A 448 -14.72 6.71 21.72
C ILE A 448 -14.58 6.65 23.25
N CYS A 449 -15.54 6.02 23.94
CA CYS A 449 -15.51 5.84 25.39
C CYS A 449 -14.31 4.99 25.85
N LEU A 450 -13.91 3.98 25.06
CA LEU A 450 -12.71 3.18 25.28
C LEU A 450 -11.43 4.01 25.12
N ILE A 451 -11.34 4.85 24.09
CA ILE A 451 -10.20 5.74 23.85
C ILE A 451 -10.05 6.76 24.97
N ASP A 452 -11.14 7.36 25.44
CA ASP A 452 -11.11 8.31 26.56
C ASP A 452 -10.63 7.63 27.85
N ARG A 453 -11.06 6.40 28.11
CA ARG A 453 -10.61 5.62 29.26
C ARG A 453 -9.11 5.29 29.17
N LEU A 454 -8.62 4.90 27.99
CA LEU A 454 -7.20 4.66 27.75
C LEU A 454 -6.35 5.94 27.92
N ASN A 455 -6.86 7.09 27.48
CA ASN A 455 -6.19 8.38 27.67
C ASN A 455 -6.13 8.79 29.14
N GLU A 456 -7.17 8.50 29.92
CA GLU A 456 -7.21 8.77 31.36
C GLU A 456 -6.26 7.85 32.14
N GLU A 457 -6.19 6.58 31.76
CA GLU A 457 -5.17 5.64 32.27
C GLU A 457 -3.76 6.10 31.92
N ASN A 458 -3.52 6.57 30.69
CA ASN A 458 -2.21 7.07 30.27
C ASN A 458 -1.78 8.33 31.04
N LYS A 459 -2.71 9.27 31.28
CA LYS A 459 -2.47 10.43 32.18
C LYS A 459 -2.10 9.99 33.59
N THR A 460 -2.78 8.97 34.11
CA THR A 460 -2.49 8.41 35.43
C THR A 460 -1.09 7.79 35.47
N LEU A 461 -0.70 7.08 34.41
CA LEU A 461 0.62 6.48 34.24
C LEU A 461 1.73 7.54 34.18
N HIS A 462 1.52 8.62 33.42
CA HIS A 462 2.44 9.76 33.39
C HIS A 462 2.58 10.42 34.76
N HIS A 463 1.47 10.58 35.50
CA HIS A 463 1.54 11.13 36.86
C HIS A 463 2.34 10.23 37.82
N ILE A 464 2.21 8.90 37.69
CA ILE A 464 3.01 7.93 38.45
C ILE A 464 4.49 8.04 38.08
N ILE A 465 4.83 8.11 36.79
CA ILE A 465 6.20 8.27 36.31
C ILE A 465 6.82 9.56 36.85
N ASP A 466 6.09 10.67 36.83
CA ASP A 466 6.54 11.95 37.39
C ASP A 466 6.83 11.85 38.89
N GLN A 467 5.96 11.18 39.66
CA GLN A 467 6.18 10.93 41.09
C GLN A 467 7.42 10.05 41.36
N PHE A 468 7.65 9.01 40.54
CA PHE A 468 8.85 8.17 40.64
C PHE A 468 10.14 8.91 40.25
N SER A 469 10.06 9.79 39.24
CA SER A 469 11.21 10.59 38.80
C SER A 469 11.68 11.60 39.85
N LEU A 470 10.78 12.05 40.73
CA LEU A 470 11.08 12.95 41.85
C LEU A 470 11.65 12.21 43.09
N SER A 471 11.49 10.89 43.18
CA SER A 471 11.87 10.10 44.36
C SER A 471 13.24 9.39 44.25
N PHE A 472 13.89 9.44 43.08
CA PHE A 472 15.28 9.03 42.91
C PHE A 472 16.18 10.26 42.75
N PRO A 473 16.96 10.66 43.77
CA PRO A 473 17.95 11.72 43.60
C PRO A 473 19.01 11.20 42.62
N ARG A 474 19.21 11.94 41.52
CA ARG A 474 20.28 11.69 40.56
C ARG A 474 21.62 11.81 41.28
N SER A 475 22.30 10.67 41.46
CA SER A 475 23.66 10.54 42.00
C SER A 475 24.72 11.06 41.04
#